data_AF-A0A6V8ESY5-F1
#
_entry.id   AF-A0A6V8ESY5-F1
#
_cell.length_a   1.000
_cell.length_b   1.000
_cell.length_c   1.000
_cell.angle_alpha   90.00
_cell.angle_beta   90.00
_cell.angle_gamma   90.00
#
_symmetry.space_group_name_H-M   'P 1'
#
loop_
_entity.id
_entity.type
_entity.pdbx_description
1 polymer ?
#
loop_
_entity_poly.entity_id
_entity_poly.type
_entity_poly.pdbx_seq_one_letter_code
_entity_poly.pdbx_strand_id
1 'polypeptide(L)'
;MSEYSIAPIAAIVDLLLGIVTIFLVRRSKKNDWMERMAGHLIGWILILKGIEYTFSAILEYTTVQSAVGVCGTSTTTGGCMSQNTSDFIHSSRYTVRAMSYLVVLSLCLIYPYPLIQRRWAIPAFSATLFILGLLIAPITIFSEYRHVDADRLLLIIPFLVLVHTYIRFSVKESKEENRDRTMPMVSGVLLIAFFGEAMVWWLSQIWTLNDSFIVHFSVIGWEYIQPSRLGWLGQNTVFTLSAISIMVLSIGEAWRSYKFGIGTFSIGVFFLATCGVISLVIDLMVMDVVDSCFETRCEMLPDAWDMWYRFTAGILTFLFTPLMLMYIIINFNIVDSQADENQWLARIMVILLLLIVSSSIIELLQSLLPIPQLISSAFLAIMVGIFIGWEQRIMSRMMSGGESVSNKLRSIGELREIDIPGGKFDQISFAIGLSLAFSLLMCVIDAAIV
;
A
#
# COMPACT_ATOMS: atom_id res chain seq x y z
N MET A 1 -22.50 2.53 -13.05
CA MET A 1 -21.19 2.52 -13.76
C MET A 1 -20.58 3.92 -13.75
N SER A 2 -19.76 4.23 -12.75
CA SER A 2 -19.12 5.55 -12.60
C SER A 2 -17.87 5.72 -13.48
N GLU A 3 -17.77 6.85 -14.18
CA GLU A 3 -16.70 7.27 -15.10
C GLU A 3 -15.30 7.50 -14.47
N TYR A 4 -15.06 7.14 -13.21
CA TYR A 4 -13.87 7.62 -12.47
C TYR A 4 -13.09 6.49 -11.79
N SER A 5 -12.01 6.05 -12.45
CA SER A 5 -10.98 5.21 -11.84
C SER A 5 -9.91 6.08 -11.18
N ILE A 6 -9.56 5.77 -9.92
CA ILE A 6 -8.51 6.47 -9.14
C ILE A 6 -7.12 5.87 -9.46
N ALA A 7 -7.09 4.65 -10.02
CA ALA A 7 -5.86 3.90 -10.28
C ALA A 7 -4.85 4.63 -11.18
N PRO A 8 -5.24 5.34 -12.26
CA PRO A 8 -4.29 6.10 -13.09
C PRO A 8 -3.59 7.22 -12.32
N ILE A 9 -4.33 7.90 -11.43
CA ILE A 9 -3.78 9.00 -10.62
C ILE A 9 -2.76 8.44 -9.63
N ALA A 10 -3.13 7.36 -8.93
CA ALA A 10 -2.26 6.66 -8.00
C ALA A 10 -0.97 6.19 -8.68
N ALA A 11 -1.08 5.60 -9.88
CA ALA A 11 0.04 5.12 -10.66
C ALA A 11 1.10 6.20 -10.92
N ILE A 12 0.66 7.39 -11.36
CA ILE A 12 1.55 8.53 -11.65
C ILE A 12 2.18 9.05 -10.36
N VAL A 13 1.38 9.20 -9.30
CA VAL A 13 1.84 9.70 -8.00
C VAL A 13 2.93 8.79 -7.44
N ASP A 14 2.67 7.50 -7.34
CA ASP A 14 3.61 6.52 -6.77
C ASP A 14 4.91 6.42 -7.58
N LEU A 15 4.83 6.44 -8.92
CA LEU A 15 6.02 6.45 -9.78
C LEU A 15 6.87 7.69 -9.57
N LEU A 16 6.27 8.89 -9.59
CA LEU A 16 6.99 10.14 -9.42
C LEU A 16 7.62 10.23 -8.03
N LEU A 17 6.87 9.92 -6.99
CA LEU A 17 7.36 9.93 -5.61
C LEU A 17 8.47 8.92 -5.40
N GLY A 18 8.34 7.71 -5.95
CA GLY A 18 9.36 6.68 -5.86
C GLY A 18 10.69 7.10 -6.50
N ILE A 19 10.64 7.67 -7.72
CA ILE A 19 11.83 8.17 -8.43
C ILE A 19 12.49 9.31 -7.65
N VAL A 20 11.70 10.29 -7.20
CA VAL A 20 12.22 11.45 -6.45
C VAL A 20 12.82 10.99 -5.11
N THR A 21 12.18 10.05 -4.42
CA THR A 21 12.69 9.48 -3.17
C THR A 21 14.06 8.84 -3.36
N ILE A 22 14.24 7.98 -4.38
CA ILE A 22 15.55 7.36 -4.66
C ILE A 22 16.61 8.44 -4.95
N PHE A 23 16.25 9.47 -5.71
CA PHE A 23 17.16 10.57 -6.03
C PHE A 23 17.60 11.34 -4.78
N LEU A 24 16.66 11.66 -3.88
CA LEU A 24 16.92 12.36 -2.64
C LEU A 24 17.77 11.53 -1.66
N VAL A 25 17.50 10.23 -1.56
CA VAL A 25 18.28 9.31 -0.71
C VAL A 25 19.73 9.21 -1.20
N ARG A 26 19.95 9.14 -2.51
CA ARG A 26 21.29 9.14 -3.11
C ARG A 26 22.10 10.40 -2.79
N ARG A 27 21.43 11.55 -2.68
CA ARG A 27 22.06 12.82 -2.29
C ARG A 27 22.33 12.92 -0.79
N SER A 28 21.53 12.23 0.04
CA SER A 28 21.58 12.32 1.51
C SER A 28 22.72 11.48 2.14
N LYS A 29 23.97 11.88 1.87
CA LYS A 29 25.20 11.19 2.32
C LYS A 29 25.54 11.35 3.81
N LYS A 30 24.68 11.98 4.62
CA LYS A 30 24.88 12.14 6.07
C LYS A 30 24.06 11.16 6.93
N ASN A 31 23.03 10.54 6.37
CA ASN A 31 22.09 9.71 7.13
C ASN A 31 22.65 8.33 7.45
N ASP A 32 22.11 7.70 8.49
CA ASP A 32 22.55 6.38 8.94
C ASP A 32 22.27 5.30 7.90
N TRP A 33 23.05 4.21 7.95
CA TRP A 33 22.95 3.12 6.98
C TRP A 33 21.54 2.51 6.92
N MET A 34 20.87 2.42 8.07
CA MET A 34 19.51 1.89 8.21
C MET A 34 18.50 2.79 7.50
N GLU A 35 18.54 4.09 7.77
CA GLU A 35 17.68 5.10 7.15
C GLU A 35 17.92 5.16 5.64
N ARG A 36 19.18 5.18 5.18
CA ARG A 36 19.47 5.13 3.74
C ARG A 36 18.91 3.90 3.07
N MET A 37 19.05 2.72 3.70
CA MET A 37 18.52 1.50 3.15
C MET A 37 16.99 1.52 3.11
N ALA A 38 16.34 1.99 4.19
CA ALA A 38 14.91 2.16 4.23
C ALA A 38 14.41 3.11 3.13
N GLY A 39 15.09 4.23 2.91
CA GLY A 39 14.75 5.19 1.85
C GLY A 39 14.84 4.58 0.44
N HIS A 40 15.87 3.78 0.15
CA HIS A 40 15.96 3.05 -1.12
C HIS A 40 14.82 2.04 -1.28
N LEU A 41 14.51 1.27 -0.24
CA LEU A 41 13.44 0.26 -0.29
C LEU A 41 12.06 0.91 -0.42
N ILE A 42 11.76 1.98 0.32
CA ILE A 42 10.50 2.73 0.19
C ILE A 42 10.36 3.31 -1.21
N GLY A 43 11.43 3.90 -1.77
CA GLY A 43 11.42 4.41 -3.13
C GLY A 43 11.08 3.33 -4.17
N TRP A 44 11.63 2.11 -4.02
CA TRP A 44 11.29 0.98 -4.89
C TRP A 44 9.89 0.41 -4.66
N ILE A 45 9.39 0.41 -3.41
CA ILE A 45 8.00 0.01 -3.13
C ILE A 45 7.04 0.92 -3.89
N LEU A 46 7.26 2.25 -3.85
CA LEU A 46 6.45 3.22 -4.58
C LEU A 46 6.54 3.00 -6.10
N ILE A 47 7.74 2.79 -6.66
CA ILE A 47 7.88 2.51 -8.10
C ILE A 47 7.12 1.23 -8.50
N LEU A 48 7.28 0.14 -7.74
CA LEU A 48 6.60 -1.12 -8.05
C LEU A 48 5.09 -0.98 -7.93
N LYS A 49 4.59 -0.28 -6.90
CA LYS A 49 3.16 0.02 -6.76
C LYS A 49 2.62 0.90 -7.88
N GLY A 50 3.36 1.91 -8.30
CA GLY A 50 2.97 2.75 -9.44
C GLY A 50 2.86 1.95 -10.75
N ILE A 51 3.76 0.99 -10.98
CA ILE A 51 3.69 0.08 -12.13
C ILE A 51 2.50 -0.88 -12.01
N GLU A 52 2.26 -1.47 -10.82
CA GLU A 52 1.10 -2.33 -10.54
C GLU A 52 -0.22 -1.59 -10.80
N TYR A 53 -0.34 -0.33 -10.34
CA TYR A 53 -1.51 0.50 -10.56
C TYR A 53 -1.65 0.94 -12.02
N THR A 54 -0.54 1.12 -12.75
CA THR A 54 -0.58 1.36 -14.20
C THR A 54 -1.23 0.19 -14.92
N PHE A 55 -0.82 -1.05 -14.61
CA PHE A 55 -1.45 -2.24 -15.19
C PHE A 55 -2.92 -2.38 -14.78
N SER A 56 -3.25 -2.08 -13.52
CA SER A 56 -4.63 -2.10 -13.03
C SER A 56 -5.52 -1.09 -13.77
N ALA A 57 -5.04 0.14 -13.98
CA ALA A 57 -5.74 1.16 -14.75
C ALA A 57 -5.99 0.75 -16.21
N ILE A 58 -5.00 0.11 -16.85
CA ILE A 58 -5.14 -0.41 -18.21
C ILE A 58 -6.22 -1.51 -18.26
N LEU A 59 -6.24 -2.43 -17.29
CA LEU A 59 -7.25 -3.49 -17.20
C LEU A 59 -8.66 -2.95 -16.96
N GLU A 60 -8.81 -1.95 -16.10
CA GLU A 60 -10.10 -1.31 -15.87
C GLU A 60 -10.63 -0.63 -17.15
N TYR A 61 -9.75 0.00 -17.92
CA TYR A 61 -10.13 0.62 -19.19
C TYR A 61 -10.57 -0.42 -20.25
N THR A 62 -9.84 -1.52 -20.40
CA THR A 62 -10.12 -2.55 -21.42
C THR A 62 -11.36 -3.39 -21.11
N THR A 63 -11.65 -3.64 -19.83
CA THR A 63 -12.84 -4.38 -19.39
C THR A 63 -14.13 -3.58 -19.57
N VAL A 64 -14.12 -2.27 -19.27
CA VAL A 64 -15.29 -1.38 -19.48
C VAL A 64 -15.71 -1.30 -20.94
N GLN A 65 -14.74 -1.28 -21.86
CA GLN A 65 -15.03 -1.27 -23.30
C GLN A 65 -15.63 -2.60 -23.80
N SER A 66 -15.36 -3.70 -23.09
CA SER A 66 -15.91 -5.02 -23.39
C SER A 66 -17.33 -5.22 -22.87
N ALA A 67 -17.75 -4.50 -21.82
CA ALA A 67 -19.13 -4.51 -21.32
C ALA A 67 -20.14 -3.78 -22.23
N VAL A 68 -19.65 -2.88 -23.10
CA VAL A 68 -20.47 -2.19 -24.12
C VAL A 68 -20.66 -3.03 -25.39
N GLY A 69 -19.88 -4.11 -25.54
CA GLY A 69 -20.08 -5.13 -26.57
C GLY A 69 -20.79 -6.33 -25.99
N VAL A 70 -22.09 -6.49 -26.28
CA VAL A 70 -22.89 -7.69 -25.98
C VAL A 70 -22.04 -8.96 -26.19
N CYS A 71 -21.67 -9.64 -25.10
CA CYS A 71 -21.17 -11.01 -25.16
C CYS A 71 -22.29 -11.87 -25.73
N GLY A 72 -22.17 -12.20 -27.01
CA GLY A 72 -23.11 -13.07 -27.70
C GLY A 72 -23.21 -14.41 -26.99
N THR A 73 -24.44 -14.78 -26.64
CA THR A 73 -24.83 -16.15 -26.30
C THR A 73 -24.53 -17.07 -27.47
N SER A 74 -23.33 -17.64 -27.52
CA SER A 74 -23.08 -18.80 -28.35
C SER A 74 -22.09 -19.72 -27.66
N THR A 75 -22.65 -20.81 -27.12
CA THR A 75 -21.99 -22.11 -27.09
C THR A 75 -21.11 -22.28 -28.33
N THR A 76 -19.89 -22.76 -28.12
CA THR A 76 -18.81 -22.96 -29.11
C THR A 76 -18.11 -21.68 -29.59
N THR A 77 -16.91 -21.45 -29.04
CA THR A 77 -15.84 -20.57 -29.56
C THR A 77 -16.24 -19.10 -29.81
N GLY A 78 -16.43 -18.33 -28.73
CA GLY A 78 -16.62 -16.87 -28.79
C GLY A 78 -15.41 -16.13 -28.21
N GLY A 79 -14.48 -15.72 -29.07
CA GLY A 79 -13.32 -14.91 -28.69
C GLY A 79 -13.70 -13.44 -28.48
N CYS A 80 -13.51 -12.94 -27.26
CA CYS A 80 -13.56 -11.53 -26.92
C CYS A 80 -12.12 -11.01 -26.80
N MET A 81 -11.70 -10.12 -27.70
CA MET A 81 -10.34 -9.51 -27.75
C MET A 81 -9.16 -10.51 -27.79
N SER A 82 -8.00 -10.04 -28.24
CA SER A 82 -6.77 -10.85 -28.31
C SER A 82 -6.39 -11.35 -26.92
N GLN A 83 -6.60 -12.65 -26.64
CA GLN A 83 -6.19 -13.34 -25.41
C GLN A 83 -4.77 -12.91 -24.98
N ASN A 84 -3.85 -12.79 -25.93
CA ASN A 84 -2.45 -12.43 -25.69
C ASN A 84 -2.21 -11.07 -25.00
N THR A 85 -3.05 -10.04 -25.23
CA THR A 85 -2.82 -8.68 -24.68
C THR A 85 -3.40 -8.53 -23.28
N SER A 86 -4.54 -9.16 -23.00
CA SER A 86 -5.06 -9.26 -21.63
C SER A 86 -4.13 -10.09 -20.75
N ASP A 87 -3.55 -11.16 -21.28
CA ASP A 87 -2.72 -12.09 -20.53
C ASP A 87 -1.42 -11.43 -20.06
N PHE A 88 -0.72 -10.68 -20.93
CA PHE A 88 0.48 -9.93 -20.53
C PHE A 88 0.23 -8.97 -19.36
N ILE A 89 -0.86 -8.19 -19.43
CA ILE A 89 -1.15 -7.14 -18.44
C ILE A 89 -1.54 -7.76 -17.11
N HIS A 90 -2.36 -8.83 -17.11
CA HIS A 90 -2.69 -9.58 -15.89
C HIS A 90 -1.44 -10.18 -15.25
N SER A 91 -0.62 -10.89 -16.03
CA SER A 91 0.62 -11.52 -15.58
C SER A 91 1.62 -10.52 -15.02
N SER A 92 1.76 -9.37 -15.69
CA SER A 92 2.65 -8.28 -15.24
C SER A 92 2.16 -7.65 -13.95
N ARG A 93 0.84 -7.45 -13.78
CA ARG A 93 0.28 -6.94 -12.51
C ARG A 93 0.64 -7.86 -11.35
N TYR A 94 0.44 -9.17 -11.51
CA TYR A 94 0.70 -10.14 -10.44
C TYR A 94 2.18 -10.25 -10.07
N THR A 95 3.07 -10.32 -11.06
CA THR A 95 4.51 -10.44 -10.81
C THR A 95 5.08 -9.19 -10.13
N VAL A 96 4.66 -7.99 -10.58
CA VAL A 96 5.07 -6.72 -9.96
C VAL A 96 4.53 -6.60 -8.53
N ARG A 97 3.28 -7.01 -8.28
CA ARG A 97 2.70 -7.04 -6.94
C ARG A 97 3.49 -7.95 -6.00
N ALA A 98 3.76 -9.18 -6.41
CA ALA A 98 4.54 -10.13 -5.61
C ALA A 98 5.95 -9.61 -5.29
N MET A 99 6.57 -8.95 -6.27
CA MET A 99 7.86 -8.29 -6.08
C MET A 99 7.78 -7.12 -5.08
N SER A 100 6.70 -6.33 -5.10
CA SER A 100 6.47 -5.28 -4.11
C SER A 100 6.44 -5.84 -2.68
N TYR A 101 5.80 -6.99 -2.46
CA TYR A 101 5.75 -7.65 -1.16
C TYR A 101 7.12 -8.17 -0.69
N LEU A 102 7.99 -8.63 -1.60
CA LEU A 102 9.37 -8.97 -1.25
C LEU A 102 10.19 -7.75 -0.78
N VAL A 103 9.97 -6.58 -1.40
CA VAL A 103 10.63 -5.35 -0.97
C VAL A 103 10.08 -4.88 0.37
N VAL A 104 8.76 -4.97 0.61
CA VAL A 104 8.14 -4.71 1.92
C VAL A 104 8.70 -5.62 3.01
N LEU A 105 8.87 -6.92 2.72
CA LEU A 105 9.54 -7.87 3.61
C LEU A 105 10.94 -7.39 3.99
N SER A 106 11.72 -6.99 2.98
CA SER A 106 13.08 -6.51 3.20
C SER A 106 13.12 -5.21 4.00
N LEU A 107 12.16 -4.30 3.78
CA LEU A 107 12.03 -3.06 4.53
C LEU A 107 11.76 -3.35 6.00
N CYS A 108 10.76 -4.18 6.31
CA CYS A 108 10.32 -4.43 7.69
C CYS A 108 11.39 -5.15 8.53
N LEU A 109 12.29 -5.91 7.90
CA LEU A 109 13.42 -6.56 8.59
C LEU A 109 14.52 -5.57 9.03
N ILE A 110 14.52 -4.37 8.48
CA ILE A 110 15.59 -3.36 8.64
C ILE A 110 15.06 -2.11 9.34
N TYR A 111 13.81 -1.74 9.06
CA TYR A 111 13.18 -0.53 9.56
C TYR A 111 11.73 -0.84 9.97
N PRO A 112 11.25 -0.38 11.12
CA PRO A 112 11.87 0.60 12.05
C PRO A 112 12.90 0.01 13.01
N TYR A 113 12.93 -1.32 13.19
CA TYR A 113 13.87 -2.00 14.07
C TYR A 113 14.74 -2.98 13.27
N PRO A 114 16.06 -2.76 13.15
CA PRO A 114 16.92 -3.61 12.35
C PRO A 114 17.23 -4.92 13.08
N LEU A 115 16.61 -6.00 12.62
CA LEU A 115 16.88 -7.36 13.12
C LEU A 115 18.25 -7.87 12.66
N ILE A 116 18.71 -7.42 11.48
CA ILE A 116 19.98 -7.85 10.88
C ILE A 116 20.96 -6.68 10.82
N GLN A 117 21.85 -6.60 11.82
CA GLN A 117 22.87 -5.54 11.94
C GLN A 117 24.28 -6.09 11.66
N ARG A 118 24.53 -6.55 10.42
CA ARG A 118 25.84 -7.09 10.00
C ARG A 118 26.36 -6.40 8.75
N ARG A 119 27.69 -6.33 8.58
CA ARG A 119 28.34 -5.72 7.40
C ARG A 119 27.95 -6.36 6.06
N TRP A 120 27.55 -7.64 6.11
CA TRP A 120 27.08 -8.39 4.94
C TRP A 120 25.56 -8.28 4.72
N ALA A 121 24.82 -7.57 5.58
CA ALA A 121 23.37 -7.46 5.47
C ALA A 121 22.94 -6.91 4.10
N ILE A 122 23.52 -5.78 3.67
CA ILE A 122 23.20 -5.16 2.38
C ILE A 122 23.43 -6.08 1.18
N PRO A 123 24.62 -6.67 0.98
CA PRO A 123 24.83 -7.57 -0.16
C PRO A 123 23.97 -8.84 -0.06
N ALA A 124 23.68 -9.34 1.15
CA ALA A 124 22.77 -10.47 1.30
C ALA A 124 21.33 -10.11 0.92
N PHE A 125 20.78 -8.99 1.41
CA PHE A 125 19.46 -8.51 1.02
C PHE A 125 19.37 -8.26 -0.48
N SER A 126 20.39 -7.63 -1.08
CA SER A 126 20.47 -7.43 -2.52
C SER A 126 20.44 -8.76 -3.28
N ALA A 127 21.22 -9.76 -2.84
CA ALA A 127 21.26 -11.07 -3.49
C ALA A 127 19.93 -11.83 -3.31
N THR A 128 19.33 -11.77 -2.13
CA THR A 128 18.04 -12.40 -1.83
C THR A 128 16.91 -11.78 -2.66
N LEU A 129 16.84 -10.45 -2.73
CA LEU A 129 15.86 -9.74 -3.57
C LEU A 129 16.04 -10.10 -5.05
N PHE A 130 17.29 -10.19 -5.52
CA PHE A 130 17.56 -10.58 -6.89
C PHE A 130 17.14 -12.02 -7.18
N ILE A 131 17.59 -12.98 -6.38
CA ILE A 131 17.31 -14.41 -6.59
C ILE A 131 15.81 -14.70 -6.45
N LEU A 132 15.17 -14.22 -5.39
CA LEU A 132 13.73 -14.43 -5.20
C LEU A 132 12.92 -13.69 -6.28
N GLY A 133 13.32 -12.47 -6.65
CA GLY A 133 12.69 -11.72 -7.75
C GLY A 133 12.77 -12.47 -9.10
N LEU A 134 13.92 -13.07 -9.41
CA LEU A 134 14.07 -13.92 -10.60
C LEU A 134 13.20 -15.19 -10.57
N LEU A 135 12.92 -15.72 -9.38
CA LEU A 135 12.13 -16.94 -9.21
C LEU A 135 10.62 -16.69 -9.25
N ILE A 136 10.15 -15.50 -8.87
CA ILE A 136 8.71 -15.17 -8.87
C ILE A 136 8.09 -15.42 -10.23
N ALA A 137 8.60 -14.77 -11.29
CA ALA A 137 7.97 -14.82 -12.61
C ALA A 137 7.90 -16.24 -13.19
N PRO A 138 8.97 -17.05 -13.20
CA PRO A 138 8.89 -18.44 -13.62
C PRO A 138 7.90 -19.28 -12.79
N ILE A 139 7.91 -19.15 -11.45
CA ILE A 139 7.00 -19.92 -10.60
C ILE A 139 5.53 -19.57 -10.90
N THR A 140 5.22 -18.28 -11.07
CA THR A 140 3.86 -17.85 -11.38
C THR A 140 3.42 -18.32 -12.78
N ILE A 141 4.30 -18.23 -13.78
CA ILE A 141 4.02 -18.68 -15.15
C ILE A 141 3.83 -20.20 -15.21
N PHE A 142 4.77 -20.99 -14.67
CA PHE A 142 4.70 -22.46 -14.70
C PHE A 142 3.56 -23.04 -13.85
N SER A 143 3.04 -22.28 -12.89
CA SER A 143 1.85 -22.67 -12.13
C SER A 143 0.55 -22.26 -12.80
N GLU A 144 0.59 -21.72 -14.03
CA GLU A 144 -0.56 -21.19 -14.76
C GLU A 144 -1.37 -20.21 -13.91
N TYR A 145 -0.68 -19.43 -13.06
CA TYR A 145 -1.28 -18.50 -12.11
C TYR A 145 -2.29 -19.13 -11.14
N ARG A 146 -2.32 -20.47 -11.01
CA ARG A 146 -3.25 -21.19 -10.11
C ARG A 146 -3.14 -20.79 -8.64
N HIS A 147 -1.96 -20.34 -8.24
CA HIS A 147 -1.65 -19.91 -6.87
C HIS A 147 -1.56 -18.38 -6.73
N VAL A 148 -2.34 -17.64 -7.52
CA VAL A 148 -2.54 -16.19 -7.30
C VAL A 148 -2.89 -15.94 -5.83
N ASP A 149 -2.35 -14.86 -5.27
CA ASP A 149 -2.42 -14.44 -3.86
C ASP A 149 -1.60 -15.26 -2.85
N ALA A 150 -0.97 -16.37 -3.24
CA ALA A 150 -0.03 -17.07 -2.34
C ALA A 150 1.19 -16.19 -1.98
N ASP A 151 1.53 -15.22 -2.83
CA ASP A 151 2.56 -14.21 -2.58
C ASP A 151 2.27 -13.34 -1.35
N ARG A 152 0.99 -13.21 -0.98
CA ARG A 152 0.57 -12.48 0.22
C ARG A 152 1.06 -13.12 1.52
N LEU A 153 1.41 -14.41 1.53
CA LEU A 153 2.01 -15.08 2.69
C LEU A 153 3.36 -14.46 3.08
N LEU A 154 4.05 -13.78 2.16
CA LEU A 154 5.27 -13.03 2.45
C LEU A 154 5.05 -11.91 3.49
N LEU A 155 3.81 -11.43 3.64
CA LEU A 155 3.45 -10.36 4.58
C LEU A 155 3.34 -10.83 6.05
N ILE A 156 3.38 -12.14 6.32
CA ILE A 156 3.39 -12.67 7.69
C ILE A 156 4.58 -12.13 8.49
N ILE A 157 5.78 -12.14 7.90
CA ILE A 157 6.99 -11.68 8.59
C ILE A 157 6.94 -10.15 8.86
N PRO A 158 6.63 -9.28 7.87
CA PRO A 158 6.35 -7.86 8.10
C PRO A 158 5.41 -7.61 9.26
N PHE A 159 4.26 -8.30 9.27
CA PHE A 159 3.28 -8.16 10.34
C PHE A 159 3.90 -8.47 11.71
N LEU A 160 4.57 -9.61 11.86
CA LEU A 160 5.16 -10.03 13.13
C LEU A 160 6.18 -9.00 13.63
N VAL A 161 7.05 -8.51 12.75
CA VAL A 161 8.08 -7.53 13.12
C VAL A 161 7.47 -6.18 13.51
N LEU A 162 6.51 -5.68 12.73
CA LEU A 162 5.89 -4.38 12.97
C LEU A 162 4.98 -4.40 14.22
N VAL A 163 4.19 -5.45 14.42
CA VAL A 163 3.37 -5.60 15.63
C VAL A 163 4.25 -5.77 16.86
N HIS A 164 5.29 -6.60 16.78
CA HIS A 164 6.23 -6.78 17.89
C HIS A 164 6.89 -5.44 18.27
N THR A 165 7.36 -4.69 17.28
CA THR A 165 8.01 -3.40 17.48
C THR A 165 7.02 -2.40 18.09
N TYR A 166 5.80 -2.31 17.56
CA TYR A 166 4.75 -1.46 18.11
C TYR A 166 4.49 -1.79 19.59
N ILE A 167 4.19 -3.05 19.93
CA ILE A 167 3.87 -3.44 21.32
C ILE A 167 5.05 -3.17 22.25
N ARG A 168 6.27 -3.60 21.87
CA ARG A 168 7.47 -3.46 22.69
C ARG A 168 7.74 -2.00 23.06
N PHE A 169 7.76 -1.11 22.07
CA PHE A 169 8.04 0.31 22.32
C PHE A 169 6.86 1.03 22.97
N SER A 170 5.62 0.57 22.77
CA SER A 170 4.46 1.09 23.49
C SER A 170 4.49 0.80 24.98
N VAL A 171 4.89 -0.42 25.36
CA VAL A 171 5.05 -0.79 26.76
C VAL A 171 6.24 -0.05 27.38
N LYS A 172 7.33 0.13 26.64
CA LYS A 172 8.51 0.87 27.09
C LYS A 172 8.20 2.34 27.36
N GLU A 173 7.49 3.01 26.44
CA GLU A 173 7.00 4.38 26.61
C GLU A 173 6.17 4.51 27.91
N SER A 174 5.33 3.52 28.23
CA SER A 174 4.53 3.58 29.47
C SER A 174 5.36 3.47 30.75
N LYS A 175 6.63 3.05 30.69
CA LYS A 175 7.48 2.84 31.86
C LYS A 175 8.51 3.97 32.04
N GLU A 176 8.93 4.63 30.97
CA GLU A 176 9.95 5.67 31.00
C GLU A 176 9.34 7.07 31.16
N GLU A 177 10.02 7.94 31.91
CA GLU A 177 9.59 9.33 32.15
C GLU A 177 9.77 10.20 30.89
N ASN A 178 10.70 9.81 30.01
CA ASN A 178 10.99 10.47 28.75
C ASN A 178 10.09 9.89 27.63
N ARG A 179 9.04 10.64 27.31
CA ARG A 179 7.95 10.25 26.39
C ARG A 179 8.40 10.30 24.94
N ASP A 180 9.03 9.24 24.45
CA ASP A 180 9.35 9.15 23.03
C ASP A 180 8.37 8.25 22.27
N ARG A 181 7.58 8.88 21.39
CA ARG A 181 6.54 8.26 20.57
C ARG A 181 7.01 7.86 19.18
N THR A 182 8.26 8.13 18.84
CA THR A 182 8.79 8.00 17.48
C THR A 182 8.66 6.56 16.97
N MET A 183 9.18 5.58 17.70
CA MET A 183 9.14 4.16 17.32
C MET A 183 7.74 3.56 17.11
N PRO A 184 6.83 3.64 18.11
CA PRO A 184 5.49 3.08 17.93
C PRO A 184 4.71 3.82 16.85
N MET A 185 4.95 5.12 16.66
CA MET A 185 4.32 5.89 15.58
C MET A 185 4.78 5.40 14.20
N VAL A 186 6.09 5.25 13.97
CA VAL A 186 6.62 4.74 12.69
C VAL A 186 6.05 3.35 12.39
N SER A 187 6.11 2.44 13.37
CA SER A 187 5.64 1.07 13.21
C SER A 187 4.14 1.01 12.95
N GLY A 188 3.36 1.84 13.65
CA GLY A 188 1.93 1.95 13.47
C GLY A 188 1.55 2.52 12.10
N VAL A 189 2.24 3.56 11.63
CA VAL A 189 2.03 4.13 10.29
C VAL A 189 2.40 3.11 9.20
N LEU A 190 3.48 2.35 9.36
CA LEU A 190 3.82 1.27 8.41
C LEU A 190 2.80 0.14 8.40
N LEU A 191 2.25 -0.24 9.56
CA LEU A 191 1.15 -1.20 9.63
C LEU A 191 -0.04 -0.71 8.82
N ILE A 192 -0.45 0.55 8.99
CA ILE A 192 -1.58 1.10 8.24
C ILE A 192 -1.22 1.23 6.74
N ALA A 193 0.00 1.60 6.39
CA ALA A 193 0.41 1.74 4.99
C ALA A 193 0.36 0.40 4.21
N PHE A 194 0.74 -0.72 4.84
CA PHE A 194 0.79 -2.02 4.16
C PHE A 194 -0.46 -2.88 4.34
N PHE A 195 -1.17 -2.72 5.46
CA PHE A 195 -2.34 -3.54 5.80
C PHE A 195 -3.65 -2.75 5.81
N GLY A 196 -3.59 -1.42 5.62
CA GLY A 196 -4.71 -0.50 5.79
C GLY A 196 -5.93 -0.83 4.95
N GLU A 197 -5.74 -1.22 3.69
CA GLU A 197 -6.82 -1.68 2.81
C GLU A 197 -7.67 -2.74 3.50
N ALA A 198 -7.02 -3.85 3.90
CA ALA A 198 -7.67 -4.96 4.57
C ALA A 198 -8.10 -4.63 6.01
N MET A 199 -7.54 -3.58 6.65
CA MET A 199 -8.01 -3.12 7.96
C MET A 199 -9.41 -2.50 7.88
N VAL A 200 -9.87 -2.02 6.72
CA VAL A 200 -11.24 -1.52 6.57
C VAL A 200 -12.28 -2.63 6.76
N TRP A 201 -11.95 -3.89 6.48
CA TRP A 201 -12.85 -5.04 6.68
C TRP A 201 -12.49 -5.89 7.90
N TRP A 202 -11.85 -5.28 8.89
CA TRP A 202 -11.40 -6.02 10.08
C TRP A 202 -12.54 -6.70 10.84
N LEU A 203 -13.70 -6.06 10.91
CA LEU A 203 -14.84 -6.58 11.65
C LEU A 203 -15.61 -7.62 10.83
N SER A 204 -15.73 -7.42 9.50
CA SER A 204 -16.25 -8.41 8.56
C SER A 204 -15.42 -9.70 8.60
N GLN A 205 -14.09 -9.60 8.80
CA GLN A 205 -13.22 -10.75 9.00
C GLN A 205 -13.52 -11.51 10.30
N ILE A 206 -13.75 -10.81 11.41
CA ILE A 206 -14.08 -11.43 12.71
C ILE A 206 -15.42 -12.18 12.63
N TRP A 207 -16.36 -11.64 11.86
CA TRP A 207 -17.66 -12.27 11.58
C TRP A 207 -17.61 -13.29 10.44
N THR A 208 -16.43 -13.60 9.90
CA THR A 208 -16.21 -14.58 8.82
C THR A 208 -16.99 -14.29 7.52
N LEU A 209 -17.44 -13.05 7.32
CA LEU A 209 -18.19 -12.66 6.12
C LEU A 209 -17.29 -12.55 4.88
N ASN A 210 -16.02 -12.24 5.07
CA ASN A 210 -15.07 -12.03 3.97
C ASN A 210 -14.91 -13.26 3.08
N ASP A 211 -15.14 -14.48 3.57
CA ASP A 211 -15.06 -15.70 2.75
C ASP A 211 -16.11 -15.68 1.62
N SER A 212 -17.34 -15.24 1.89
CA SER A 212 -18.38 -15.08 0.85
C SER A 212 -17.98 -14.03 -0.19
N PHE A 213 -17.42 -12.90 0.27
CA PHE A 213 -16.93 -11.85 -0.64
C PHE A 213 -15.77 -12.32 -1.51
N ILE A 214 -14.80 -13.05 -0.94
CA ILE A 214 -13.66 -13.60 -1.69
C ILE A 214 -14.18 -14.43 -2.86
N VAL A 215 -15.13 -15.34 -2.60
CA VAL A 215 -15.67 -16.17 -3.68
C VAL A 215 -16.49 -15.36 -4.68
N HIS A 216 -17.31 -14.41 -4.22
CA HIS A 216 -18.06 -13.52 -5.11
C HIS A 216 -17.13 -12.81 -6.12
N PHE A 217 -16.01 -12.26 -5.66
CA PHE A 217 -15.01 -11.63 -6.54
C PHE A 217 -14.29 -12.62 -7.46
N SER A 218 -14.02 -13.84 -6.99
CA SER A 218 -13.45 -14.90 -7.83
C SER A 218 -14.40 -15.35 -8.94
N VAL A 219 -15.72 -15.40 -8.70
CA VAL A 219 -16.71 -15.89 -9.70
C VAL A 219 -17.08 -14.84 -10.74
N ILE A 220 -17.19 -13.55 -10.36
CA ILE A 220 -17.59 -12.45 -11.28
C ILE A 220 -16.51 -12.11 -12.33
N GLY A 221 -15.32 -12.70 -12.23
CA GLY A 221 -14.31 -12.60 -13.30
C GLY A 221 -13.30 -11.47 -13.12
N TRP A 222 -13.03 -11.07 -11.88
CA TRP A 222 -11.81 -10.29 -11.58
C TRP A 222 -10.55 -11.15 -11.66
N GLU A 223 -10.73 -12.48 -11.60
CA GLU A 223 -9.68 -13.50 -11.72
C GLU A 223 -10.19 -14.61 -12.65
N TYR A 224 -9.69 -14.69 -13.88
CA TYR A 224 -10.01 -15.75 -14.86
C TYR A 224 -9.52 -17.16 -14.44
N ILE A 225 -9.13 -17.35 -13.17
CA ILE A 225 -8.34 -18.49 -12.71
C ILE A 225 -9.05 -19.13 -11.52
N GLN A 226 -9.16 -20.46 -11.53
CA GLN A 226 -9.76 -21.21 -10.42
C GLN A 226 -8.94 -20.99 -9.13
N PRO A 227 -9.55 -20.44 -8.06
CA PRO A 227 -8.82 -20.15 -6.83
C PRO A 227 -8.33 -21.44 -6.20
N SER A 228 -7.02 -21.53 -5.99
CA SER A 228 -6.43 -22.65 -5.27
C SER A 228 -6.53 -22.45 -3.76
N ARG A 229 -6.45 -23.56 -3.00
CA ARG A 229 -6.38 -23.52 -1.54
C ARG A 229 -5.24 -22.63 -1.01
N LEU A 230 -4.13 -22.57 -1.74
CA LEU A 230 -2.98 -21.74 -1.37
C LEU A 230 -3.25 -20.25 -1.60
N GLY A 231 -3.95 -19.89 -2.67
CA GLY A 231 -4.39 -18.53 -2.94
C GLY A 231 -5.40 -18.04 -1.90
N TRP A 232 -6.43 -18.85 -1.61
CA TRP A 232 -7.39 -18.57 -0.53
C TRP A 232 -6.69 -18.39 0.82
N LEU A 233 -5.72 -19.25 1.14
CA LEU A 233 -4.93 -19.11 2.38
C LEU A 233 -4.17 -17.79 2.42
N GLY A 234 -3.53 -17.39 1.31
CA GLY A 234 -2.82 -16.12 1.22
C GLY A 234 -3.73 -14.91 1.44
N GLN A 235 -4.88 -14.89 0.77
CA GLN A 235 -5.89 -13.83 0.91
C GLN A 235 -6.43 -13.73 2.33
N ASN A 236 -6.90 -14.85 2.88
CA ASN A 236 -7.47 -14.93 4.21
C ASN A 236 -6.43 -14.58 5.30
N THR A 237 -5.16 -14.94 5.08
CA THR A 237 -4.06 -14.54 5.96
C THR A 237 -3.97 -13.03 6.05
N VAL A 238 -3.95 -12.30 4.93
CA VAL A 238 -3.84 -10.82 4.97
C VAL A 238 -5.01 -10.19 5.71
N PHE A 239 -6.25 -10.59 5.43
CA PHE A 239 -7.40 -10.06 6.17
C PHE A 239 -7.31 -10.34 7.67
N THR A 240 -6.89 -11.54 8.05
CA THR A 240 -6.71 -11.93 9.45
C THR A 240 -5.60 -11.11 10.12
N LEU A 241 -4.44 -10.95 9.47
CA LEU A 241 -3.34 -10.14 9.97
C LEU A 241 -3.73 -8.66 10.11
N SER A 242 -4.47 -8.13 9.14
CA SER A 242 -5.01 -6.77 9.21
C SER A 242 -6.00 -6.58 10.35
N ALA A 243 -6.91 -7.54 10.56
CA ALA A 243 -7.85 -7.51 11.66
C ALA A 243 -7.14 -7.53 13.03
N ILE A 244 -6.13 -8.38 13.18
CA ILE A 244 -5.30 -8.40 14.40
C ILE A 244 -4.55 -7.08 14.55
N SER A 245 -3.99 -6.53 13.47
CA SER A 245 -3.24 -5.28 13.51
C SER A 245 -4.10 -4.11 14.01
N ILE A 246 -5.30 -3.93 13.46
CA ILE A 246 -6.16 -2.82 13.89
C ILE A 246 -6.70 -3.02 15.32
N MET A 247 -6.94 -4.26 15.75
CA MET A 247 -7.28 -4.53 17.15
C MET A 247 -6.13 -4.16 18.09
N VAL A 248 -4.89 -4.58 17.76
CA VAL A 248 -3.69 -4.24 18.55
C VAL A 248 -3.48 -2.73 18.60
N LEU A 249 -3.58 -2.03 17.46
CA LEU A 249 -3.46 -0.58 17.39
C LEU A 249 -4.58 0.11 18.19
N SER A 250 -5.83 -0.32 18.05
CA SER A 250 -6.97 0.29 18.75
C SER A 250 -6.86 0.12 20.26
N ILE A 251 -6.50 -1.08 20.74
CA ILE A 251 -6.29 -1.34 22.17
C ILE A 251 -5.07 -0.55 22.68
N GLY A 252 -3.96 -0.56 21.94
CA GLY A 252 -2.75 0.18 22.29
C GLY A 252 -2.98 1.69 22.39
N GLU A 253 -3.66 2.27 21.40
CA GLU A 253 -4.00 3.69 21.38
C GLU A 253 -5.10 4.06 22.38
N ALA A 254 -6.06 3.17 22.68
CA ALA A 254 -7.04 3.38 23.75
C ALA A 254 -6.36 3.43 25.12
N TRP A 255 -5.46 2.48 25.39
CA TRP A 255 -4.69 2.47 26.63
C TRP A 255 -3.80 3.70 26.78
N ARG A 256 -3.14 4.12 25.70
CA ARG A 256 -2.35 5.37 25.66
C ARG A 256 -3.21 6.60 25.86
N SER A 257 -4.35 6.68 25.19
CA SER A 257 -5.27 7.81 25.28
C SER A 257 -5.76 7.99 26.73
N TYR A 258 -6.01 6.87 27.42
CA TYR A 258 -6.36 6.88 28.83
C TYR A 258 -5.24 7.40 29.74
N LYS A 259 -3.98 7.01 29.49
CA LYS A 259 -2.85 7.43 30.35
C LYS A 259 -2.27 8.81 30.03
N PHE A 260 -2.20 9.14 28.75
CA PHE A 260 -1.38 10.25 28.23
C PHE A 260 -2.16 11.24 27.36
N GLY A 261 -3.47 11.04 27.21
CA GLY A 261 -4.32 11.83 26.31
C GLY A 261 -4.22 11.40 24.86
N ILE A 262 -5.20 11.87 24.07
CA ILE A 262 -5.35 11.53 22.65
C ILE A 262 -4.27 12.22 21.81
N GLY A 263 -3.53 11.45 21.02
CA GLY A 263 -2.61 11.96 20.00
C GLY A 263 -3.25 11.96 18.60
N THR A 264 -2.64 12.67 17.65
CA THR A 264 -3.10 12.70 16.25
C THR A 264 -3.11 11.31 15.62
N PHE A 265 -2.10 10.48 15.93
CA PHE A 265 -2.05 9.09 15.47
C PHE A 265 -3.20 8.26 16.03
N SER A 266 -3.53 8.43 17.33
CA SER A 266 -4.65 7.76 17.97
C SER A 266 -5.99 8.08 17.29
N ILE A 267 -6.20 9.35 16.90
CA ILE A 267 -7.39 9.78 16.15
C ILE A 267 -7.49 9.01 14.82
N GLY A 268 -6.40 8.91 14.08
CA GLY A 268 -6.36 8.18 12.81
C GLY A 268 -6.70 6.70 12.97
N VAL A 269 -6.17 6.05 14.01
CA VAL A 269 -6.46 4.64 14.31
C VAL A 269 -7.94 4.44 14.66
N PHE A 270 -8.52 5.29 15.52
CA PHE A 270 -9.94 5.17 15.89
C PHE A 270 -10.87 5.48 14.72
N PHE A 271 -10.49 6.43 13.86
CA PHE A 271 -11.24 6.70 12.62
C PHE A 271 -11.27 5.45 11.73
N LEU A 272 -10.11 4.84 11.47
CA LEU A 272 -10.04 3.61 10.66
C LEU A 272 -10.82 2.45 11.29
N ALA A 273 -10.73 2.27 12.61
CA ALA A 273 -11.51 1.27 13.33
C ALA A 273 -13.02 1.50 13.18
N THR A 274 -13.47 2.75 13.26
CA THR A 274 -14.87 3.14 13.07
C THR A 274 -15.33 2.89 11.63
N CYS A 275 -14.50 3.21 10.63
CA CYS A 275 -14.79 2.88 9.23
C CYS A 275 -15.06 1.39 9.07
N GLY A 276 -14.29 0.51 9.74
CA GLY A 276 -14.55 -0.92 9.64
C GLY A 276 -15.80 -1.43 10.36
N VAL A 277 -16.30 -0.71 11.36
CA VAL A 277 -17.64 -0.98 11.93
C VAL A 277 -18.72 -0.63 10.91
N ILE A 278 -18.58 0.50 10.21
CA ILE A 278 -19.52 0.91 9.17
C ILE A 278 -19.48 -0.08 7.98
N SER A 279 -18.28 -0.51 7.57
CA SER A 279 -18.12 -1.52 6.53
C SER A 279 -18.85 -2.81 6.86
N LEU A 280 -18.78 -3.31 8.10
CA LEU A 280 -19.57 -4.49 8.50
C LEU A 280 -21.08 -4.29 8.25
N VAL A 281 -21.63 -3.15 8.66
CA VAL A 281 -23.06 -2.87 8.51
C VAL A 281 -23.45 -2.86 7.03
N ILE A 282 -22.61 -2.26 6.19
CA ILE A 282 -22.81 -2.21 4.74
C ILE A 282 -22.69 -3.60 4.12
N ASP A 283 -21.70 -4.38 4.51
CA ASP A 283 -21.49 -5.75 4.03
C ASP A 283 -22.70 -6.64 4.37
N LEU A 284 -23.22 -6.54 5.59
CA LEU A 284 -24.43 -7.25 6.01
C LEU A 284 -25.67 -6.90 5.17
N MET A 285 -25.77 -5.66 4.67
CA MET A 285 -26.90 -5.23 3.84
C MET A 285 -26.87 -5.78 2.42
N VAL A 286 -25.71 -6.26 1.95
CA VAL A 286 -25.54 -6.77 0.57
C VAL A 286 -25.31 -8.28 0.52
N MET A 287 -25.39 -8.99 1.65
CA MET A 287 -25.14 -10.44 1.70
C MET A 287 -26.05 -11.24 0.75
N ASP A 288 -27.31 -10.86 0.60
CA ASP A 288 -28.23 -11.52 -0.36
C ASP A 288 -27.70 -11.45 -1.80
N VAL A 289 -27.05 -10.35 -2.18
CA VAL A 289 -26.41 -10.16 -3.49
C VAL A 289 -25.11 -10.94 -3.58
N VAL A 290 -24.32 -10.95 -2.51
CA VAL A 290 -23.05 -11.69 -2.46
C VAL A 290 -23.28 -13.19 -2.62
N ASP A 291 -24.26 -13.73 -1.89
CA ASP A 291 -24.61 -15.15 -1.87
C ASP A 291 -25.32 -15.60 -3.16
N SER A 292 -25.91 -14.67 -3.93
CA SER A 292 -26.52 -14.96 -5.24
C SER A 292 -25.57 -15.68 -6.21
N CYS A 293 -24.27 -15.38 -6.12
CA CYS A 293 -23.23 -16.01 -6.94
C CYS A 293 -23.06 -17.51 -6.68
N PHE A 294 -23.41 -17.98 -5.49
CA PHE A 294 -23.33 -19.40 -5.13
C PHE A 294 -24.64 -20.13 -5.39
N GLU A 295 -25.75 -19.48 -5.07
CA GLU A 295 -27.06 -20.14 -5.05
C GLU A 295 -27.76 -20.08 -6.41
N THR A 296 -27.55 -19.01 -7.18
CA THR A 296 -28.30 -18.76 -8.42
C THR A 296 -27.41 -18.19 -9.53
N ARG A 297 -27.63 -16.94 -9.96
CA ARG A 297 -26.76 -16.21 -10.90
C ARG A 297 -26.12 -15.06 -10.15
N CYS A 298 -24.85 -14.80 -10.43
CA CYS A 298 -24.15 -13.64 -9.89
C CYS A 298 -24.86 -12.34 -10.26
N GLU A 299 -25.41 -11.68 -9.24
CA GLU A 299 -25.87 -10.31 -9.32
C GLU A 299 -24.71 -9.34 -9.07
N MET A 300 -24.75 -8.16 -9.70
CA MET A 300 -23.73 -7.13 -9.51
C MET A 300 -23.98 -6.39 -8.19
N LEU A 301 -22.91 -6.04 -7.49
CA LEU A 301 -23.00 -5.25 -6.26
C LEU A 301 -23.64 -3.88 -6.52
N PRO A 302 -24.45 -3.35 -5.57
CA PRO A 302 -25.04 -2.03 -5.70
C PRO A 302 -23.99 -0.92 -5.86
N ASP A 303 -24.26 0.10 -6.67
CA ASP A 303 -23.36 1.26 -6.86
C ASP A 303 -22.96 1.92 -5.52
N ALA A 304 -23.85 1.90 -4.52
CA ALA A 304 -23.58 2.43 -3.18
C ALA A 304 -22.49 1.65 -2.42
N TRP A 305 -22.40 0.34 -2.61
CA TRP A 305 -21.35 -0.50 -2.01
C TRP A 305 -20.00 -0.20 -2.67
N ASP A 306 -19.96 -0.16 -4.01
CA ASP A 306 -18.74 0.16 -4.78
C ASP A 306 -18.22 1.57 -4.44
N MET A 307 -19.13 2.53 -4.27
CA MET A 307 -18.80 3.88 -3.81
C MET A 307 -18.17 3.88 -2.41
N TRP A 308 -18.74 3.14 -1.45
CA TRP A 308 -18.17 3.02 -0.10
C TRP A 308 -16.78 2.38 -0.13
N TYR A 309 -16.61 1.29 -0.90
CA TYR A 309 -15.34 0.61 -1.11
C TYR A 309 -14.27 1.57 -1.64
N ARG A 310 -14.59 2.33 -2.71
CA ARG A 310 -13.68 3.31 -3.31
C ARG A 310 -13.32 4.43 -2.35
N PHE A 311 -14.29 4.94 -1.59
CA PHE A 311 -14.07 6.02 -0.62
C PHE A 311 -13.19 5.60 0.54
N THR A 312 -13.34 4.37 1.04
CA THR A 312 -12.63 3.90 2.22
C THR A 312 -11.31 3.24 1.84
N ALA A 313 -11.36 2.00 1.35
CA ALA A 313 -10.18 1.22 1.02
C ALA A 313 -9.46 1.77 -0.22
N GLY A 314 -10.20 2.22 -1.23
CA GLY A 314 -9.61 2.83 -2.44
C GLY A 314 -8.75 4.05 -2.11
N ILE A 315 -9.30 5.08 -1.45
CA ILE A 315 -8.52 6.27 -1.06
C ILE A 315 -7.37 5.88 -0.12
N LEU A 316 -7.59 4.95 0.82
CA LEU A 316 -6.55 4.52 1.75
C LEU A 316 -5.34 3.93 0.99
N THR A 317 -5.59 3.00 0.07
CA THR A 317 -4.56 2.31 -0.71
C THR A 317 -3.90 3.21 -1.76
N PHE A 318 -4.70 3.93 -2.55
CA PHE A 318 -4.23 4.69 -3.71
C PHE A 318 -3.66 6.06 -3.36
N LEU A 319 -4.04 6.62 -2.21
CA LEU A 319 -3.74 8.01 -1.89
C LEU A 319 -3.06 8.18 -0.53
N PHE A 320 -3.60 7.57 0.52
CA PHE A 320 -3.02 7.70 1.85
C PHE A 320 -1.76 6.86 2.06
N THR A 321 -1.62 5.69 1.45
CA THR A 321 -0.39 4.88 1.53
C THR A 321 0.86 5.65 1.07
N PRO A 322 0.90 6.26 -0.14
CA PRO A 322 2.05 7.07 -0.54
C PRO A 322 2.28 8.25 0.41
N LEU A 323 1.21 8.90 0.90
CA LEU A 323 1.30 9.97 1.88
C LEU A 323 1.95 9.51 3.19
N MET A 324 1.59 8.33 3.68
CA MET A 324 2.14 7.75 4.91
C MET A 324 3.62 7.39 4.75
N LEU A 325 3.99 6.80 3.61
CA LEU A 325 5.39 6.50 3.30
C LEU A 325 6.23 7.78 3.18
N MET A 326 5.68 8.82 2.55
CA MET A 326 6.31 10.12 2.44
C MET A 326 6.45 10.82 3.80
N TYR A 327 5.40 10.76 4.62
CA TYR A 327 5.44 11.24 5.98
C TYR A 327 6.58 10.57 6.76
N ILE A 328 6.76 9.26 6.61
CA ILE A 328 7.87 8.53 7.24
C ILE A 328 9.22 9.04 6.73
N ILE A 329 9.38 9.21 5.43
CA ILE A 329 10.65 9.64 4.83
C ILE A 329 11.11 11.00 5.37
N ILE A 330 10.19 11.96 5.43
CA ILE A 330 10.52 13.34 5.80
C ILE A 330 10.57 13.50 7.32
N ASN A 331 9.54 13.02 8.03
CA ASN A 331 9.40 13.28 9.46
C ASN A 331 10.44 12.53 10.31
N PHE A 332 10.96 11.39 9.83
CA PHE A 332 11.99 10.62 10.54
C PHE A 332 13.39 10.77 9.94
N ASN A 333 13.61 11.85 9.18
CA ASN A 333 14.90 12.25 8.62
C ASN A 333 15.59 11.14 7.78
N ILE A 334 14.80 10.29 7.11
CA ILE A 334 15.33 9.27 6.19
C ILE A 334 16.06 9.94 5.02
N VAL A 335 15.57 11.12 4.61
CA VAL A 335 16.20 12.04 3.68
C VAL A 335 16.60 13.29 4.43
N ASP A 336 17.82 13.78 4.23
CA ASP A 336 18.30 15.04 4.79
C ASP A 336 17.56 16.20 4.10
N SER A 337 16.43 16.61 4.68
CA SER A 337 15.59 17.70 4.18
C SER A 337 16.10 19.10 4.58
N GLN A 338 17.16 19.18 5.40
CA GLN A 338 17.77 20.43 5.84
C GLN A 338 18.99 20.85 5.00
N ALA A 339 19.51 19.97 4.15
CA ALA A 339 20.49 20.37 3.14
C ALA A 339 19.84 21.28 2.09
N ASP A 340 20.40 22.49 1.88
CA ASP A 340 19.88 23.52 0.95
C ASP A 340 19.57 22.96 -0.45
N GLU A 341 20.36 22.00 -0.94
CA GLU A 341 20.21 21.40 -2.27
C GLU A 341 19.05 20.39 -2.39
N ASN A 342 18.60 19.82 -1.26
CA ASN A 342 17.50 18.85 -1.21
C ASN A 342 16.17 19.47 -0.77
N GLN A 343 16.21 20.60 -0.07
CA GLN A 343 15.02 21.27 0.46
C GLN A 343 14.04 21.67 -0.65
N TRP A 344 14.55 22.13 -1.80
CA TRP A 344 13.73 22.53 -2.94
C TRP A 344 13.00 21.33 -3.58
N LEU A 345 13.69 20.20 -3.79
CA LEU A 345 13.09 18.99 -4.34
C LEU A 345 12.08 18.35 -3.38
N ALA A 346 12.41 18.28 -2.09
CA ALA A 346 11.49 17.81 -1.07
C ALA A 346 10.22 18.68 -1.01
N ARG A 347 10.39 20.01 -1.16
CA ARG A 347 9.27 20.95 -1.21
C ARG A 347 8.37 20.75 -2.42
N ILE A 348 8.94 20.61 -3.62
CA ILE A 348 8.16 20.34 -4.84
C ILE A 348 7.40 19.03 -4.71
N MET A 349 8.06 17.99 -4.20
CA MET A 349 7.46 16.68 -4.02
C MET A 349 6.23 16.73 -3.10
N VAL A 350 6.34 17.39 -1.94
CA VAL A 350 5.21 17.54 -1.01
C VAL A 350 4.07 18.36 -1.62
N ILE A 351 4.38 19.48 -2.28
CA ILE A 351 3.37 20.32 -2.94
C ILE A 351 2.65 19.53 -4.05
N LEU A 352 3.39 18.83 -4.91
CA LEU A 352 2.84 18.03 -5.99
C LEU A 352 1.88 16.96 -5.44
N LEU A 353 2.31 16.24 -4.41
CA LEU A 353 1.48 15.19 -3.83
C LEU A 353 0.26 15.78 -3.10
N LEU A 354 0.38 16.90 -2.37
CA LEU A 354 -0.78 17.54 -1.74
C LEU A 354 -1.77 18.05 -2.79
N LEU A 355 -1.31 18.59 -3.91
CA LEU A 355 -2.15 19.02 -5.03
C LEU A 355 -2.92 17.84 -5.63
N ILE A 356 -2.23 16.75 -5.97
CA ILE A 356 -2.87 15.59 -6.59
C ILE A 356 -3.87 14.96 -5.62
N VAL A 357 -3.48 14.77 -4.36
CA VAL A 357 -4.35 14.25 -3.31
C VAL A 357 -5.60 15.10 -3.12
N SER A 358 -5.42 16.41 -3.00
CA SER A 358 -6.56 17.32 -2.81
C SER A 358 -7.49 17.30 -4.02
N SER A 359 -6.94 17.28 -5.24
CA SER A 359 -7.71 17.18 -6.48
C SER A 359 -8.55 15.89 -6.51
N SER A 360 -7.93 14.74 -6.24
CA SER A 360 -8.64 13.44 -6.25
C SER A 360 -9.71 13.35 -5.16
N ILE A 361 -9.43 13.86 -3.96
CA ILE A 361 -10.44 13.89 -2.88
C ILE A 361 -11.62 14.78 -3.28
N ILE A 362 -11.37 15.93 -3.91
CA ILE A 362 -12.42 16.85 -4.36
C ILE A 362 -13.29 16.18 -5.43
N GLU A 363 -12.67 15.56 -6.45
CA GLU A 363 -13.40 14.84 -7.50
C GLU A 363 -14.28 13.71 -6.92
N LEU A 364 -13.74 12.97 -5.95
CA LEU A 364 -14.47 11.88 -5.32
C LEU A 364 -15.57 12.39 -4.37
N LEU A 365 -15.36 13.52 -3.69
CA LEU A 365 -16.40 14.14 -2.88
C LEU A 365 -17.55 14.67 -3.74
N GLN A 366 -17.24 15.20 -4.94
CA GLN A 366 -18.27 15.62 -5.89
C GLN A 366 -19.14 14.45 -6.36
N SER A 367 -18.55 13.27 -6.54
CA SER A 367 -19.32 12.09 -6.93
C SER A 367 -20.20 11.57 -5.78
N LEU A 368 -19.76 11.71 -4.52
CA LEU A 368 -20.50 11.34 -3.30
C LEU A 368 -21.75 12.18 -3.03
N LEU A 369 -21.73 13.45 -3.41
CA LEU A 369 -22.78 14.40 -3.07
C LEU A 369 -23.61 14.73 -4.31
N PRO A 370 -24.79 14.11 -4.51
CA PRO A 370 -25.72 14.50 -5.58
C PRO A 370 -26.40 15.83 -5.19
N ILE A 371 -25.62 16.91 -5.15
CA ILE A 371 -26.07 18.25 -4.79
C ILE A 371 -26.29 19.05 -6.09
N PRO A 372 -27.34 19.90 -6.16
CA PRO A 372 -27.51 20.86 -7.25
C PRO A 372 -26.23 21.66 -7.55
N GLN A 373 -25.86 21.81 -8.83
CA GLN A 373 -24.58 22.37 -9.31
C GLN A 373 -24.19 23.71 -8.67
N LEU A 374 -25.16 24.56 -8.32
CA LEU A 374 -24.93 25.88 -7.69
C LEU A 374 -24.52 25.78 -6.21
N ILE A 375 -25.05 24.81 -5.47
CA ILE A 375 -24.70 24.60 -4.05
C ILE A 375 -23.42 23.77 -3.95
N SER A 376 -23.26 22.78 -4.84
CA SER A 376 -22.03 21.97 -4.94
C SER A 376 -20.81 22.86 -5.18
N SER A 377 -20.86 23.76 -6.16
CA SER A 377 -19.75 24.68 -6.48
C SER A 377 -19.40 25.65 -5.35
N ALA A 378 -20.38 26.18 -4.63
CA ALA A 378 -20.15 27.05 -3.47
C ALA A 378 -19.52 26.30 -2.29
N PHE A 379 -20.02 25.09 -1.99
CA PHE A 379 -19.43 24.22 -0.97
C PHE A 379 -18.01 23.78 -1.35
N LEU A 380 -17.79 23.52 -2.64
CA LEU A 380 -16.48 23.19 -3.17
C LEU A 380 -15.48 24.33 -3.02
N ALA A 381 -15.88 25.56 -3.33
CA ALA A 381 -15.01 26.73 -3.20
C ALA A 381 -14.61 26.97 -1.73
N ILE A 382 -15.54 26.74 -0.79
CA ILE A 382 -15.25 26.80 0.65
C ILE A 382 -14.29 25.67 1.05
N MET A 383 -14.53 24.44 0.60
CA MET A 383 -13.65 23.30 0.84
C MET A 383 -12.24 23.53 0.27
N VAL A 384 -12.14 24.00 -0.98
CA VAL A 384 -10.87 24.34 -1.65
C VAL A 384 -10.12 25.41 -0.87
N GLY A 385 -10.81 26.46 -0.39
CA GLY A 385 -10.20 27.50 0.45
C GLY A 385 -9.65 26.95 1.77
N ILE A 386 -10.34 26.00 2.40
CA ILE A 386 -9.87 25.29 3.59
C ILE A 386 -8.66 24.41 3.26
N PHE A 387 -8.71 23.67 2.15
CA PHE A 387 -7.63 22.79 1.69
C PHE A 387 -6.33 23.56 1.43
N ILE A 388 -6.41 24.71 0.75
CA ILE A 388 -5.25 25.57 0.50
C ILE A 388 -4.65 26.11 1.81
N GLY A 389 -5.48 26.50 2.78
CA GLY A 389 -5.00 26.91 4.11
C GLY A 389 -4.37 25.76 4.92
N TRP A 390 -4.82 24.53 4.68
CA TRP A 390 -4.28 23.31 5.29
C TRP A 390 -2.92 22.91 4.70
N GLU A 391 -2.72 23.11 3.39
CA GLU A 391 -1.48 22.77 2.67
C GLU A 391 -0.23 23.38 3.33
N GLN A 392 -0.26 24.68 3.63
CA GLN A 392 0.87 25.38 4.25
C GLN A 392 1.15 24.90 5.69
N ARG A 393 0.09 24.52 6.43
CA ARG A 393 0.22 24.03 7.81
C ARG A 393 0.73 22.59 7.85
N ILE A 394 0.31 21.75 6.91
CA ILE A 394 0.84 20.39 6.76
C ILE A 394 2.30 20.46 6.32
N MET A 395 2.62 21.28 5.33
CA MET A 395 3.98 21.44 4.83
C MET A 395 4.96 21.87 5.91
N SER A 396 4.59 22.88 6.72
CA SER A 396 5.44 23.32 7.84
C SER A 396 5.62 22.25 8.92
N ARG A 397 4.59 21.41 9.16
CA ARG A 397 4.67 20.29 10.10
C ARG A 397 5.45 19.09 9.56
N MET A 398 5.36 18.80 8.27
CA MET A 398 6.14 17.74 7.64
C MET A 398 7.63 18.11 7.58
N MET A 399 7.95 19.39 7.36
CA MET A 399 9.33 19.88 7.34
C MET A 399 9.90 20.21 8.72
N SER A 400 9.08 20.34 9.77
CA SER A 400 9.57 20.50 11.13
C SER A 400 10.13 19.17 11.61
N GLY A 401 11.42 18.93 11.31
CA GLY A 401 12.09 17.65 11.47
C GLY A 401 11.80 16.95 12.80
N GLY A 402 11.31 15.71 12.72
CA GLY A 402 11.24 14.81 13.84
C GLY A 402 12.60 14.19 14.16
N GLU A 403 12.73 13.61 15.36
CA GLU A 403 13.92 12.87 15.75
C GLU A 403 14.11 11.64 14.85
N SER A 404 15.35 11.40 14.41
CA SER A 404 15.64 10.24 13.57
C SER A 404 15.51 8.94 14.36
N VAL A 405 14.96 7.91 13.71
CA VAL A 405 14.77 6.58 14.32
C VAL A 405 16.11 5.97 14.71
N SER A 406 17.16 6.23 13.91
CA SER A 406 18.51 5.73 14.21
C SER A 406 19.09 6.38 15.46
N ASN A 407 18.92 7.71 15.63
CA ASN A 407 19.36 8.40 16.84
C ASN A 407 18.68 7.85 18.09
N LYS A 408 17.38 7.51 17.99
CA LYS A 408 16.67 6.89 19.10
C LYS A 408 17.24 5.51 19.44
N LEU A 409 17.47 4.64 18.45
CA LEU A 409 18.07 3.33 18.71
C LEU A 409 19.49 3.44 19.28
N ARG A 410 20.28 4.42 18.84
CA ARG A 410 21.61 4.71 19.41
C ARG A 410 21.51 5.12 20.88
N SER A 411 20.53 5.96 21.25
CA SER A 411 20.35 6.39 22.64
C SER A 411 20.01 5.22 23.58
N ILE A 412 19.38 4.17 23.05
CA ILE A 412 19.04 2.94 23.79
C ILE A 412 20.18 1.90 23.71
N GLY A 413 21.19 2.12 22.87
CA GLY A 413 22.30 1.17 22.64
C GLY A 413 21.93 -0.02 21.77
N GLU A 414 20.82 0.04 21.02
CA GLU A 414 20.31 -1.06 20.19
C GLU A 414 20.70 -0.95 18.71
N LEU A 415 21.36 0.14 18.29
CA LEU A 415 21.91 0.28 16.95
C LEU A 415 23.44 0.13 16.94
N ARG A 416 23.93 -0.82 16.15
CA ARG A 416 25.35 -0.95 15.84
C ARG A 416 25.75 0.02 14.74
N GLU A 417 26.82 0.77 14.98
CA GLU A 417 27.47 1.58 13.94
C GLU A 417 28.17 0.65 12.94
N ILE A 418 27.70 0.68 11.69
CA ILE A 418 28.28 -0.08 10.59
C ILE A 418 28.67 0.92 9.52
N ASP A 419 29.97 1.02 9.26
CA ASP A 419 30.47 1.76 8.10
C ASP A 419 30.28 0.92 6.83
N ILE A 420 29.48 1.44 5.91
CA ILE A 420 29.13 0.77 4.65
C ILE A 420 29.52 1.71 3.51
N PRO A 421 30.38 1.26 2.58
CA PRO A 421 30.75 2.08 1.43
C PRO A 421 29.52 2.38 0.57
N GLY A 422 29.37 3.65 0.18
CA GLY A 422 28.16 4.19 -0.47
C GLY A 422 27.73 3.43 -1.73
N GLY A 423 28.67 2.89 -2.51
CA GLY A 423 28.34 2.14 -3.73
C GLY A 423 27.57 0.83 -3.50
N LYS A 424 27.50 0.32 -2.27
CA LYS A 424 26.72 -0.89 -1.96
C LYS A 424 25.22 -0.65 -1.92
N PHE A 425 24.76 0.57 -1.68
CA PHE A 425 23.32 0.89 -1.70
C PHE A 425 22.76 0.90 -3.13
N ASP A 426 23.58 1.29 -4.12
CA ASP A 426 23.21 1.21 -5.53
C ASP A 426 23.04 -0.23 -6.03
N GLN A 427 23.70 -1.21 -5.40
CA GLN A 427 23.54 -2.63 -5.73
C GLN A 427 22.12 -3.12 -5.48
N ILE A 428 21.46 -2.64 -4.41
CA ILE A 428 20.07 -2.98 -4.12
C ILE A 428 19.17 -2.46 -5.24
N SER A 429 19.37 -1.19 -5.63
CA SER A 429 18.55 -0.58 -6.69
C SER A 429 18.76 -1.26 -8.03
N PHE A 430 20.00 -1.64 -8.33
CA PHE A 430 20.32 -2.41 -9.53
C PHE A 430 19.67 -3.81 -9.49
N ALA A 431 19.72 -4.51 -8.36
CA ALA A 431 19.11 -5.83 -8.18
C ALA A 431 17.59 -5.81 -8.37
N ILE A 432 16.89 -4.84 -7.77
CA ILE A 432 15.44 -4.67 -7.93
C ILE A 432 15.12 -4.28 -9.38
N GLY A 433 15.84 -3.32 -9.97
CA GLY A 433 15.61 -2.93 -11.37
C GLY A 433 15.81 -4.08 -12.36
N LEU A 434 16.86 -4.89 -12.17
CA LEU A 434 17.16 -6.02 -13.04
C LEU A 434 16.15 -7.17 -12.89
N SER A 435 15.72 -7.47 -11.66
CA SER A 435 14.69 -8.50 -11.43
C SER A 435 13.32 -8.07 -11.97
N LEU A 436 12.98 -6.78 -11.91
CA LEU A 436 11.77 -6.23 -12.53
C LEU A 436 11.83 -6.35 -14.05
N ALA A 437 12.93 -5.93 -14.67
CA ALA A 437 13.12 -6.03 -16.11
C ALA A 437 13.04 -7.50 -16.60
N PHE A 438 13.66 -8.42 -15.87
CA PHE A 438 13.56 -9.85 -16.14
C PHE A 438 12.12 -10.37 -16.01
N SER A 439 11.43 -10.01 -14.93
CA SER A 439 10.04 -10.47 -14.70
C SER A 439 9.09 -9.99 -15.79
N LEU A 440 9.20 -8.73 -16.20
CA LEU A 440 8.40 -8.19 -17.30
C LEU A 440 8.75 -8.86 -18.63
N LEU A 441 10.02 -9.11 -18.92
CA LEU A 441 10.44 -9.83 -20.12
C LEU A 441 9.89 -11.25 -20.15
N MET A 442 9.87 -11.95 -19.02
CA MET A 442 9.23 -13.27 -18.90
C MET A 442 7.72 -13.20 -19.15
N CYS A 443 7.03 -12.19 -18.64
CA CYS A 443 5.60 -11.98 -18.92
C CYS A 443 5.34 -11.71 -20.41
N VAL A 444 6.22 -10.96 -21.09
CA VAL A 444 6.11 -10.74 -22.54
C VAL A 444 6.29 -12.06 -23.30
N ILE A 445 7.24 -12.89 -22.89
CA ILE A 445 7.48 -14.20 -23.52
C ILE A 445 6.28 -15.12 -23.31
N ASP A 446 5.72 -15.19 -22.11
CA ASP A 446 4.53 -15.97 -21.77
C ASP A 446 3.35 -15.60 -22.69
N ALA A 447 3.05 -14.30 -22.78
CA ALA A 447 1.99 -13.77 -23.63
C ALA A 447 2.21 -13.94 -25.15
N ALA A 448 3.45 -14.22 -25.57
CA ALA A 448 3.79 -14.51 -26.96
C ALA A 448 3.71 -16.00 -27.31
N ILE A 449 3.76 -16.88 -26.29
CA ILE A 449 3.71 -18.34 -26.45
C ILE A 449 2.26 -18.85 -26.38
N VAL A 450 1.47 -18.31 -25.45
CA VAL A 450 0.02 -18.52 -25.33
C VAL A 450 -0.69 -17.83 -26.48
#